data_AF-A0A257XY31-F1
#
_entry.id   AF-A0A257XY31-F1
#
_cell.length_a   1.000
_cell.length_b   1.000
_cell.length_c   1.000
_cell.angle_alpha   90.00
_cell.angle_beta   90.00
_cell.angle_gamma   90.00
#
_symmetry.space_group_name_H-M   'P 1'
#
loop_
_entity.id
_entity.type
_entity.pdbx_description
1 polymer ?
#
loop_
_entity_poly.entity_id
_entity_poly.type
_entity_poly.pdbx_seq_one_letter_code
_entity_poly.pdbx_strand_id
1 'polypeptide(L)'
;MGKIRDTGVSPIKFFSSNFPVDYLRALKRQDGVYFSAVIQNWLKTGEAQLLDCTALAGTNLDSGWLQGFQASGLQNIAAHGVCDYSRQHASYFSFHQIPEPLDVHHRRLLNLLVPHLHVTLLRIMHTLKSNTRSTASPGNRSLTGRELEVLSWVCEGKTSAEIASILSLSASTVRNQIQSILVKLRVSTRSQAAAKAIRKGLVVSRQPDSILGHF
;
A
#
# COMPACT_ATOMS: atom_id res chain seq x y z
N MET A 1 -6.35 0.23 0.77
CA MET A 1 -5.02 -0.06 0.21
C MET A 1 -4.96 -1.54 -0.19
N GLY A 2 -4.43 -1.86 -1.35
CA GLY A 2 -4.35 -3.23 -1.86
C GLY A 2 -3.16 -3.45 -2.78
N LYS A 3 -2.85 -4.73 -3.04
CA LYS A 3 -1.86 -5.15 -4.02
C LYS A 3 -2.49 -5.14 -5.41
N ILE A 4 -1.82 -4.53 -6.37
CA ILE A 4 -2.27 -4.51 -7.76
C ILE A 4 -2.03 -5.90 -8.38
N ARG A 5 -3.02 -6.39 -9.13
CA ARG A 5 -2.97 -7.64 -9.91
C ARG A 5 -3.39 -7.31 -11.34
N ASP A 6 -3.02 -8.15 -12.29
CA ASP A 6 -3.30 -7.93 -13.73
C ASP A 6 -4.80 -7.74 -14.01
N THR A 7 -5.66 -8.32 -13.17
CA THR A 7 -7.12 -8.29 -13.33
C THR A 7 -7.83 -7.32 -12.39
N GLY A 8 -7.17 -6.71 -11.40
CA GLY A 8 -7.83 -5.86 -10.41
C GLY A 8 -6.98 -5.55 -9.17
N VAL A 9 -7.64 -5.33 -8.03
CA VAL A 9 -6.95 -5.01 -6.77
C VAL A 9 -7.29 -6.03 -5.70
N SER A 10 -6.26 -6.62 -5.09
CA SER A 10 -6.41 -7.49 -3.92
C SER A 10 -6.22 -6.66 -2.65
N PRO A 11 -7.28 -6.37 -1.87
CA PRO A 11 -7.19 -5.45 -0.75
C PRO A 11 -6.36 -6.04 0.39
N ILE A 12 -5.39 -5.27 0.88
CA ILE A 12 -4.69 -5.54 2.14
C ILE A 12 -5.54 -5.00 3.29
N LYS A 13 -6.20 -3.86 3.07
CA LYS A 13 -7.19 -3.29 3.98
C LYS A 13 -8.33 -2.69 3.16
N PHE A 14 -9.53 -3.11 3.51
CA PHE A 14 -10.79 -2.71 2.89
C PHE A 14 -11.65 -1.97 3.91
N PHE A 15 -12.24 -0.86 3.50
CA PHE A 15 -13.18 -0.08 4.29
C PHE A 15 -14.38 0.20 3.40
N SER A 16 -15.57 -0.09 3.91
CA SER A 16 -16.84 0.28 3.28
C SER A 16 -17.76 0.86 4.33
N SER A 17 -18.49 1.90 3.96
CA SER A 17 -19.56 2.50 4.76
C SER A 17 -20.76 2.71 3.84
N ASN A 18 -21.96 2.39 4.31
CA ASN A 18 -23.22 2.58 3.57
C ASN A 18 -23.20 2.02 2.14
N PHE A 19 -22.59 0.85 1.95
CA PHE A 19 -22.40 0.26 0.63
C PHE A 19 -23.16 -1.09 0.54
N PRO A 20 -23.91 -1.38 -0.54
CA PRO A 20 -24.68 -2.61 -0.68
C PRO A 20 -23.79 -3.86 -0.58
N VAL A 21 -24.04 -4.70 0.45
CA VAL A 21 -23.19 -5.86 0.75
C VAL A 21 -23.19 -6.88 -0.38
N ASP A 22 -24.34 -7.11 -1.01
CA ASP A 22 -24.46 -8.07 -2.12
C ASP A 22 -23.69 -7.61 -3.35
N TYR A 23 -23.68 -6.31 -3.63
CA TYR A 23 -22.86 -5.75 -4.68
C TYR A 23 -21.36 -5.91 -4.37
N LEU A 24 -20.91 -5.67 -3.12
CA LEU A 24 -19.50 -5.93 -2.75
C LEU A 24 -19.10 -7.39 -2.94
N ARG A 25 -19.99 -8.33 -2.58
CA ARG A 25 -19.74 -9.75 -2.79
C ARG A 25 -19.61 -10.07 -4.28
N ALA A 26 -20.45 -9.48 -5.13
CA ALA A 26 -20.38 -9.64 -6.57
C ALA A 26 -19.08 -9.08 -7.18
N LEU A 27 -18.50 -8.01 -6.60
CA LEU A 27 -17.21 -7.48 -7.03
C LEU A 27 -16.03 -8.38 -6.66
N LYS A 28 -16.18 -9.24 -5.65
CA LYS A 28 -15.11 -10.11 -5.16
C LYS A 28 -15.07 -11.42 -5.95
N ARG A 29 -13.97 -11.65 -6.66
CA ARG A 29 -13.71 -12.91 -7.36
C ARG A 29 -13.25 -14.01 -6.39
N GLN A 30 -13.28 -15.26 -6.86
CA GLN A 30 -12.89 -16.44 -6.07
C GLN A 30 -11.44 -16.39 -5.57
N ASP A 31 -10.54 -15.73 -6.31
CA ASP A 31 -9.14 -15.48 -5.96
C ASP A 31 -8.94 -14.35 -4.92
N GLY A 32 -10.04 -13.75 -4.43
CA GLY A 32 -10.04 -12.65 -3.48
C GLY A 32 -9.70 -11.28 -4.08
N VAL A 33 -9.55 -11.18 -5.41
CA VAL A 33 -9.38 -9.91 -6.12
C VAL A 33 -10.73 -9.22 -6.25
N TYR A 34 -10.75 -7.92 -5.98
CA TYR A 34 -11.91 -7.09 -6.28
C TYR A 34 -11.77 -6.57 -7.70
N PHE A 35 -12.81 -6.83 -8.48
CA PHE A 35 -12.92 -6.46 -9.88
C PHE A 35 -14.11 -5.52 -10.06
N SER A 36 -13.87 -4.38 -10.71
CA SER A 36 -14.91 -3.56 -11.32
C SER A 36 -14.36 -2.93 -12.60
N ALA A 37 -15.23 -2.65 -13.56
CA ALA A 37 -14.82 -1.97 -14.79
C ALA A 37 -14.19 -0.59 -14.49
N VAL A 38 -14.69 0.09 -13.44
CA VAL A 38 -14.14 1.36 -12.95
C VAL A 38 -12.70 1.21 -12.42
N ILE A 39 -12.43 0.20 -11.59
CA ILE A 39 -11.07 -0.09 -11.10
C ILE A 39 -10.13 -0.40 -12.26
N GLN A 40 -10.58 -1.18 -13.24
CA GLN A 40 -9.76 -1.51 -14.39
C GLN A 40 -9.41 -0.30 -15.25
N ASN A 41 -10.39 0.55 -15.53
CA ASN A 41 -10.15 1.76 -16.29
C ASN A 41 -9.24 2.74 -15.54
N TRP A 42 -9.39 2.85 -14.22
CA TRP A 42 -8.46 3.63 -13.39
C TRP A 42 -7.03 3.05 -13.44
N LEU A 43 -6.86 1.74 -13.31
CA LEU A 43 -5.53 1.10 -13.40
C LEU A 43 -4.86 1.34 -14.75
N LYS A 44 -5.64 1.37 -15.84
CA LYS A 44 -5.15 1.63 -17.21
C LYS A 44 -4.80 3.10 -17.44
N THR A 45 -5.67 4.02 -17.01
CA THR A 45 -5.57 5.44 -17.35
C THR A 45 -4.85 6.28 -16.30
N GLY A 46 -4.88 5.85 -15.04
CA GLY A 46 -4.47 6.66 -13.89
C GLY A 46 -5.45 7.79 -13.54
N GLU A 47 -6.47 8.02 -14.36
CA GLU A 47 -7.40 9.14 -14.25
C GLU A 47 -8.53 8.87 -13.26
N ALA A 48 -9.07 9.93 -12.65
CA ALA A 48 -10.32 9.78 -11.90
C ALA A 48 -11.45 9.26 -12.82
N GLN A 49 -12.28 8.40 -12.28
CA GLN A 49 -13.38 7.75 -12.98
C GLN A 49 -14.68 8.32 -12.46
N LEU A 50 -15.52 8.80 -13.38
CA LEU A 50 -16.86 9.29 -13.09
C LEU A 50 -17.82 8.47 -13.92
N LEU A 51 -18.82 7.90 -13.27
CA LEU A 51 -19.83 7.07 -13.92
C LEU A 51 -21.19 7.33 -13.30
N ASP A 52 -22.14 7.77 -14.12
CA ASP A 52 -23.55 7.89 -13.73
C ASP A 52 -24.36 6.74 -14.33
N CYS A 53 -25.28 6.17 -13.55
CA CYS A 53 -26.12 5.06 -13.99
C CYS A 53 -27.06 5.44 -15.15
N THR A 54 -27.38 6.71 -15.29
CA THR A 54 -28.24 7.27 -16.34
C THR A 54 -27.48 7.56 -17.63
N ALA A 55 -26.15 7.68 -17.58
CA ALA A 55 -25.28 7.98 -18.73
C ALA A 55 -24.45 6.77 -19.20
N LEU A 56 -24.94 5.55 -18.94
CA LEU A 56 -24.23 4.31 -19.29
C LEU A 56 -24.28 3.97 -20.79
N ALA A 57 -25.16 4.64 -21.56
CA ALA A 57 -25.33 4.40 -22.99
C ALA A 57 -24.03 4.72 -23.77
N GLY A 58 -23.51 3.74 -24.51
CA GLY A 58 -22.29 3.89 -25.31
C GLY A 58 -20.98 3.74 -24.54
N THR A 59 -21.02 3.41 -23.25
CA THR A 59 -19.81 3.10 -22.49
C THR A 59 -19.25 1.73 -22.91
N ASN A 60 -17.95 1.65 -23.21
CA ASN A 60 -17.26 0.39 -23.52
C ASN A 60 -16.85 -0.32 -22.22
N LEU A 61 -17.81 -0.56 -21.34
CA LEU A 61 -17.64 -1.22 -20.04
C LEU A 61 -18.22 -2.64 -20.11
N ASP A 62 -17.68 -3.53 -19.28
CA ASP A 62 -18.14 -4.91 -19.17
C ASP A 62 -19.65 -4.96 -18.85
N SER A 63 -20.43 -5.60 -19.72
CA SER A 63 -21.89 -5.64 -19.64
C SER A 63 -22.39 -6.41 -18.42
N GLY A 64 -21.67 -7.47 -18.01
CA GLY A 64 -21.98 -8.24 -16.80
C GLY A 64 -21.80 -7.39 -15.54
N TRP A 65 -20.72 -6.62 -15.46
CA TRP A 65 -20.49 -5.67 -14.38
C TRP A 65 -21.53 -4.55 -14.36
N LEU A 66 -21.90 -3.98 -15.53
CA LEU A 66 -22.91 -2.91 -15.63
C LEU A 66 -24.27 -3.36 -15.10
N GLN A 67 -24.70 -4.58 -15.42
CA GLN A 67 -25.96 -5.13 -14.91
C GLN A 67 -25.93 -5.25 -13.39
N GLY A 68 -24.81 -5.76 -12.83
CA GLY A 68 -24.62 -5.83 -11.38
C GLY A 68 -24.59 -4.45 -10.71
N PHE A 69 -24.01 -3.45 -11.37
CA PHE A 69 -24.00 -2.07 -10.89
C PHE A 69 -25.41 -1.46 -10.87
N GLN A 70 -26.18 -1.60 -11.95
CA GLN A 70 -27.56 -1.12 -12.00
C GLN A 70 -28.46 -1.81 -10.96
N ALA A 71 -28.30 -3.12 -10.77
CA ALA A 71 -29.04 -3.88 -9.76
C ALA A 71 -28.67 -3.52 -8.31
N SER A 72 -27.52 -2.88 -8.09
CA SER A 72 -27.06 -2.50 -6.74
C SER A 72 -27.83 -1.33 -6.13
N GLY A 73 -28.59 -0.58 -6.94
CA GLY A 73 -29.28 0.65 -6.52
C GLY A 73 -28.35 1.87 -6.37
N LEU A 74 -27.06 1.72 -6.67
CA LEU A 74 -26.13 2.85 -6.70
C LEU A 74 -26.38 3.73 -7.93
N GLN A 75 -26.59 5.03 -7.70
CA GLN A 75 -26.89 5.98 -8.79
C GLN A 75 -25.64 6.39 -9.56
N ASN A 76 -24.52 6.56 -8.88
CA ASN A 76 -23.28 6.98 -9.51
C ASN A 76 -22.05 6.51 -8.73
N ILE A 77 -20.90 6.54 -9.41
CA ILE A 77 -19.57 6.24 -8.88
C ILE A 77 -18.63 7.39 -9.27
N ALA A 78 -18.02 8.01 -8.27
CA ALA A 78 -16.87 8.89 -8.44
C ALA A 78 -15.68 8.25 -7.72
N ALA A 79 -14.65 7.85 -8.47
CA ALA A 79 -13.55 7.07 -7.90
C ALA A 79 -12.18 7.50 -8.42
N HIS A 80 -11.18 7.42 -7.57
CA HIS A 80 -9.79 7.68 -7.94
C HIS A 80 -8.85 7.00 -6.95
N GLY A 81 -7.57 6.91 -7.31
CA GLY A 81 -6.58 6.24 -6.49
C GLY A 81 -5.16 6.69 -6.79
N VAL A 82 -4.25 6.31 -5.89
CA VAL A 82 -2.82 6.56 -5.98
C VAL A 82 -2.08 5.24 -5.92
N CYS A 83 -1.21 5.01 -6.90
CA CYS A 83 -0.27 3.90 -6.91
C CYS A 83 1.02 4.31 -6.18
N ASP A 84 1.65 3.35 -5.50
CA ASP A 84 3.02 3.55 -5.05
C ASP A 84 3.99 3.64 -6.24
N TYR A 85 5.20 4.13 -5.99
CA TYR A 85 6.23 4.28 -7.04
C TYR A 85 6.53 2.96 -7.75
N SER A 86 6.43 1.83 -7.04
CA SER A 86 6.66 0.49 -7.60
C SER A 86 5.48 -0.09 -8.39
N ARG A 87 4.32 0.61 -8.41
CA ARG A 87 3.02 0.12 -8.89
C ARG A 87 2.64 -1.26 -8.35
N GLN A 88 3.13 -1.62 -7.16
CA GLN A 88 2.78 -2.88 -6.50
C GLN A 88 1.59 -2.72 -5.57
N HIS A 89 1.42 -1.55 -4.99
CA HIS A 89 0.29 -1.23 -4.14
C HIS A 89 -0.44 0.02 -4.61
N ALA A 90 -1.72 0.07 -4.28
CA ALA A 90 -2.60 1.18 -4.55
C ALA A 90 -3.47 1.49 -3.33
N SER A 91 -3.79 2.77 -3.16
CA SER A 91 -4.99 3.18 -2.43
C SER A 91 -6.04 3.61 -3.44
N TYR A 92 -7.24 3.07 -3.32
CA TYR A 92 -8.36 3.34 -4.21
C TYR A 92 -9.55 3.77 -3.35
N PHE A 93 -10.18 4.86 -3.74
CA PHE A 93 -11.29 5.48 -3.04
C PHE A 93 -12.44 5.62 -4.03
N SER A 94 -13.64 5.21 -3.60
CA SER A 94 -14.84 5.21 -4.44
C SER A 94 -15.98 5.77 -3.61
N PHE A 95 -16.59 6.83 -4.14
CA PHE A 95 -17.73 7.54 -3.56
C PHE A 95 -18.96 7.26 -4.42
N HIS A 96 -20.10 7.15 -3.77
CA HIS A 96 -21.35 6.71 -4.40
C HIS A 96 -22.51 7.54 -3.89
N GLN A 97 -23.61 7.55 -4.66
CA GLN A 97 -24.84 8.26 -4.30
C GLN A 97 -24.59 9.77 -4.09
N ILE A 98 -23.75 10.35 -4.95
CA ILE A 98 -23.50 11.79 -4.97
C ILE A 98 -24.80 12.44 -5.50
N PRO A 99 -25.43 13.37 -4.76
CA PRO A 99 -26.77 13.87 -5.10
C PRO A 99 -26.85 14.61 -6.44
N GLU A 100 -25.73 15.14 -6.92
CA GLU A 100 -25.61 15.90 -8.14
C GLU A 100 -25.00 15.05 -9.27
N PRO A 101 -25.34 15.32 -10.55
CA PRO A 101 -24.69 14.68 -11.69
C PRO A 101 -23.17 14.87 -11.65
N LEU A 102 -22.42 13.82 -12.02
CA LEU A 102 -20.97 13.90 -11.98
C LEU A 102 -20.44 14.68 -13.17
N ASP A 103 -19.48 15.57 -12.89
CA ASP A 103 -18.92 16.49 -13.88
C ASP A 103 -17.41 16.70 -13.69
N VAL A 104 -16.84 17.61 -14.48
CA VAL A 104 -15.42 17.95 -14.41
C VAL A 104 -15.01 18.51 -13.03
N HIS A 105 -15.92 19.16 -12.32
CA HIS A 105 -15.66 19.66 -10.97
C HIS A 105 -15.40 18.51 -10.00
N HIS A 106 -16.21 17.44 -10.03
CA HIS A 106 -15.98 16.23 -9.22
C HIS A 106 -14.63 15.57 -9.51
N ARG A 107 -14.23 15.50 -10.79
CA ARG A 107 -12.91 15.00 -11.20
C ARG A 107 -11.78 15.83 -10.57
N ARG A 108 -11.89 17.17 -10.63
CA ARG A 108 -10.90 18.06 -10.02
C ARG A 108 -10.81 17.87 -8.51
N LEU A 109 -11.95 17.77 -7.82
CA LEU A 109 -12.00 17.50 -6.39
C LEU A 109 -11.32 16.18 -6.03
N LEU A 110 -11.58 15.10 -6.78
CA LEU A 110 -10.92 13.81 -6.56
C LEU A 110 -9.41 13.92 -6.72
N ASN A 111 -8.93 14.59 -7.77
CA ASN A 111 -7.50 14.76 -8.01
C ASN A 111 -6.79 15.55 -6.89
N LEU A 112 -7.50 16.48 -6.24
CA LEU A 112 -6.97 17.22 -5.09
C LEU A 112 -7.06 16.43 -3.78
N LEU A 113 -8.20 15.80 -3.51
CA LEU A 113 -8.48 15.16 -2.22
C LEU A 113 -7.77 13.81 -2.06
N VAL A 114 -7.77 12.97 -3.10
CA VAL A 114 -7.31 11.58 -2.99
C VAL A 114 -5.83 11.44 -2.61
N PRO A 115 -4.88 12.29 -3.07
CA PRO A 115 -3.51 12.26 -2.57
C PRO A 115 -3.43 12.46 -1.04
N HIS A 116 -4.22 13.37 -0.47
CA HIS A 116 -4.25 13.61 0.97
C HIS A 116 -4.90 12.45 1.74
N LEU A 117 -5.97 11.87 1.19
CA LEU A 117 -6.59 10.66 1.75
C LEU A 117 -5.63 9.46 1.73
N HIS A 118 -4.86 9.32 0.66
CA HIS A 118 -3.83 8.29 0.54
C HIS A 118 -2.77 8.43 1.64
N VAL A 119 -2.19 9.62 1.80
CA VAL A 119 -1.17 9.87 2.84
C VAL A 119 -1.74 9.65 4.24
N THR A 120 -2.97 10.10 4.49
CA THR A 120 -3.65 9.91 5.78
C THR A 120 -3.88 8.43 6.07
N LEU A 121 -4.35 7.67 5.08
CA LEU A 121 -4.52 6.22 5.20
C LEU A 121 -3.19 5.52 5.50
N LEU A 122 -2.11 5.89 4.81
CA LEU A 122 -0.78 5.34 5.09
C LEU A 122 -0.31 5.64 6.51
N ARG A 123 -0.52 6.87 7.00
CA ARG A 123 -0.20 7.26 8.39
C ARG A 123 -1.00 6.42 9.39
N ILE A 124 -2.31 6.29 9.20
CA ILE A 124 -3.17 5.45 10.06
C ILE A 124 -2.68 4.00 10.05
N MET A 125 -2.42 3.44 8.86
CA MET A 125 -1.92 2.07 8.74
C MET A 125 -0.57 1.87 9.44
N HIS A 126 0.32 2.86 9.36
CA HIS A 126 1.58 2.85 10.07
C HIS A 126 1.38 2.89 11.60
N THR A 127 0.53 3.78 12.09
CA THR A 127 0.21 3.92 13.52
C THR A 127 -0.49 2.68 14.08
N LEU A 128 -1.42 2.08 13.35
CA LEU A 128 -2.07 0.83 13.76
C LEU A 128 -1.08 -0.34 13.80
N LYS A 129 -0.12 -0.37 12.86
CA LYS A 129 0.96 -1.36 12.84
C LYS A 129 1.99 -1.13 13.95
N SER A 130 2.21 0.11 14.41
CA SER A 130 3.06 0.41 15.56
C SER A 130 2.37 0.12 16.89
N ASN A 131 1.08 0.40 17.03
CA ASN A 131 0.32 0.10 18.27
C ASN A 131 0.11 -1.40 18.49
N THR A 132 -0.05 -2.19 17.42
CA THR A 132 -0.10 -3.66 17.52
C THR A 132 1.25 -4.32 17.76
N ARG A 133 2.35 -3.54 17.76
CA ARG A 133 3.70 -4.02 18.10
C ARG A 133 4.09 -3.82 19.57
N SER A 134 3.24 -3.19 20.39
CA SER A 134 3.50 -2.99 21.84
C SER A 134 3.02 -4.12 22.75
N THR A 135 2.46 -5.21 22.21
CA THR A 135 2.16 -6.43 22.98
C THR A 135 2.74 -7.64 22.27
N ALA A 136 3.70 -8.30 22.91
CA ALA A 136 4.52 -9.38 22.38
C ALA A 136 3.73 -10.61 21.88
N SER A 137 4.21 -11.23 20.80
CA SER A 137 4.16 -12.69 20.58
C SER A 137 5.16 -13.14 19.48
N PRO A 138 5.90 -14.26 19.64
CA PRO A 138 7.05 -14.65 18.82
C PRO A 138 6.64 -15.37 17.51
N GLY A 139 5.85 -14.70 16.67
CA GLY A 139 5.43 -15.25 15.37
C GLY A 139 5.51 -14.27 14.19
N ASN A 140 5.68 -12.97 14.46
CA ASN A 140 5.68 -11.98 13.40
C ASN A 140 7.10 -11.83 12.82
N ARG A 141 7.35 -12.46 11.66
CA ARG A 141 8.64 -12.41 10.91
C ARG A 141 9.01 -11.03 10.36
N SER A 142 8.26 -9.99 10.73
CA SER A 142 8.56 -8.61 10.34
C SER A 142 9.59 -7.99 11.28
N LEU A 143 10.57 -7.27 10.72
CA LEU A 143 11.51 -6.49 11.52
C LEU A 143 10.77 -5.43 12.34
N THR A 144 11.18 -5.26 13.60
CA THR A 144 10.74 -4.17 14.49
C THR A 144 11.40 -2.85 14.07
N GLY A 145 10.90 -1.72 14.58
CA GLY A 145 11.51 -0.41 14.31
C GLY A 145 12.98 -0.35 14.72
N ARG A 146 13.30 -0.89 15.90
CA ARG A 146 14.68 -0.93 16.41
C ARG A 146 15.60 -1.84 15.59
N GLU A 147 15.06 -2.94 15.07
CA GLU A 147 15.81 -3.83 14.16
C GLU A 147 16.08 -3.17 12.81
N LEU A 148 15.13 -2.40 12.28
CA LEU A 148 15.33 -1.63 11.05
C LEU A 148 16.42 -0.56 11.23
N GLU A 149 16.44 0.10 12.38
CA GLU A 149 17.46 1.10 12.73
C GLU A 149 18.86 0.47 12.87
N VAL A 150 18.97 -0.69 13.53
CA VAL A 150 20.23 -1.45 13.56
C VAL A 150 20.63 -1.88 12.15
N LEU A 151 19.67 -2.36 11.34
CA LEU A 151 19.91 -2.81 9.98
C LEU A 151 20.38 -1.67 9.05
N SER A 152 19.90 -0.43 9.23
CA SER A 152 20.40 0.71 8.44
C SER A 152 21.88 0.94 8.71
N TRP A 153 22.33 0.94 9.96
CA TRP A 153 23.75 1.10 10.27
C TRP A 153 24.61 -0.08 9.83
N VAL A 154 24.04 -1.29 9.81
CA VAL A 154 24.69 -2.47 9.22
C VAL A 154 24.91 -2.29 7.72
N CYS A 155 23.97 -1.67 7.01
CA CYS A 155 24.11 -1.34 5.59
C CYS A 155 25.18 -0.27 5.33
N GLU A 156 25.34 0.68 6.26
CA GLU A 156 26.42 1.68 6.27
C GLU A 156 27.79 1.10 6.71
N GLY A 157 27.91 -0.23 6.87
CA GLY A 157 29.16 -0.89 7.21
C GLY A 157 29.58 -0.80 8.68
N LYS A 158 28.76 -0.23 9.58
CA LYS A 158 29.12 -0.04 10.98
C LYS A 158 29.26 -1.35 11.76
N THR A 159 30.25 -1.42 12.63
CA THR A 159 30.47 -2.52 13.57
C THR A 159 29.45 -2.48 14.71
N SER A 160 29.24 -3.61 15.39
CA SER A 160 28.30 -3.65 16.53
C SER A 160 28.69 -2.70 17.66
N ALA A 161 29.98 -2.38 17.82
CA ALA A 161 30.48 -1.42 18.79
C ALA A 161 30.16 0.02 18.38
N GLU A 162 30.36 0.38 17.13
CA GLU A 162 29.96 1.70 16.62
C GLU A 162 28.45 1.90 16.69
N ILE A 163 27.66 0.90 16.29
CA ILE A 163 26.20 0.95 16.38
C ILE A 163 25.75 1.09 17.84
N ALA A 164 26.39 0.37 18.76
CA ALA A 164 26.13 0.47 20.19
C ALA A 164 26.37 1.90 20.70
N SER A 165 27.47 2.53 20.29
CA SER A 165 27.76 3.93 20.60
C SER A 165 26.70 4.88 20.04
N ILE A 166 26.39 4.76 18.74
CA ILE A 166 25.42 5.60 18.03
C ILE A 166 24.01 5.51 18.65
N LEU A 167 23.61 4.31 19.07
CA LEU A 167 22.26 4.04 19.56
C LEU A 167 22.14 4.04 21.09
N SER A 168 23.23 4.38 21.80
CA SER A 168 23.35 4.31 23.26
C SER A 168 22.90 2.96 23.83
N LEU A 169 23.37 1.86 23.22
CA LEU A 169 23.14 0.48 23.63
C LEU A 169 24.44 -0.22 23.99
N SER A 170 24.35 -1.41 24.58
CA SER A 170 25.52 -2.29 24.71
C SER A 170 25.83 -3.02 23.40
N ALA A 171 27.10 -3.33 23.15
CA ALA A 171 27.51 -4.11 21.98
C ALA A 171 26.89 -5.53 21.97
N SER A 172 26.63 -6.12 23.14
CA SER A 172 25.94 -7.41 23.25
C SER A 172 24.47 -7.30 22.83
N THR A 173 23.78 -6.23 23.22
CA THR A 173 22.41 -5.94 22.77
C THR A 173 22.37 -5.80 21.25
N VAL A 174 23.30 -5.07 20.65
CA VAL A 174 23.35 -4.92 19.18
C VAL A 174 23.62 -6.25 18.48
N ARG A 175 24.52 -7.09 19.00
CA ARG A 175 24.75 -8.45 18.45
C ARG A 175 23.47 -9.30 18.49
N ASN A 176 22.72 -9.24 19.59
CA ASN A 176 21.45 -9.96 19.71
C ASN A 176 20.40 -9.45 18.71
N GLN A 177 20.32 -8.12 18.51
CA GLN A 177 19.46 -7.53 17.50
C GLN A 177 19.84 -7.97 16.09
N ILE A 178 21.14 -8.01 15.76
CA ILE A 178 21.64 -8.51 14.47
C ILE A 178 21.25 -9.98 14.29
N GLN A 179 21.44 -10.82 15.30
CA GLN A 179 21.05 -12.24 15.21
C GLN A 179 19.55 -12.41 14.94
N SER A 180 18.70 -11.64 15.62
CA SER A 180 17.26 -11.62 15.36
C SER A 180 16.95 -11.19 13.92
N ILE A 181 17.64 -10.16 13.41
CA ILE A 181 17.51 -9.69 12.02
C ILE A 181 17.87 -10.80 11.03
N LEU A 182 18.99 -11.50 11.24
CA LEU A 182 19.43 -12.60 10.36
C LEU A 182 18.36 -13.70 10.27
N VAL A 183 17.81 -14.10 11.42
CA VAL A 183 16.73 -15.11 11.49
C VAL A 183 15.47 -14.62 10.77
N LYS A 184 15.02 -13.39 11.04
CA LYS A 184 13.82 -12.81 10.43
C LYS A 184 13.96 -12.63 8.91
N LEU A 185 15.16 -12.25 8.46
CA LEU A 185 15.47 -12.10 7.05
C LEU A 185 15.82 -13.43 6.37
N ARG A 186 15.97 -14.54 7.08
CA ARG A 186 16.42 -15.85 6.55
C ARG A 186 17.73 -15.71 5.75
N VAL A 187 18.75 -15.20 6.42
CA VAL A 187 20.10 -15.04 5.89
C VAL A 187 21.09 -15.43 6.97
N SER A 188 22.30 -15.79 6.57
CA SER A 188 23.30 -16.33 7.49
C SER A 188 24.35 -15.31 7.90
N THR A 189 24.51 -14.22 7.12
CA THR A 189 25.54 -13.21 7.38
C THR A 189 24.98 -11.81 7.38
N ARG A 190 25.65 -10.91 8.11
CA ARG A 190 25.33 -9.48 8.12
C ARG A 190 25.36 -8.85 6.74
N SER A 191 26.30 -9.27 5.87
CA SER A 191 26.42 -8.77 4.50
C SER A 191 25.25 -9.24 3.63
N GLN A 192 24.80 -10.49 3.81
CA GLN A 192 23.57 -10.97 3.16
C GLN A 192 22.33 -10.21 3.65
N ALA A 193 22.26 -9.88 4.95
CA ALA A 193 21.20 -9.03 5.48
C ALA A 193 21.21 -7.64 4.85
N ALA A 194 22.38 -6.98 4.76
CA ALA A 194 22.51 -5.68 4.11
C ALA A 194 22.09 -5.72 2.63
N ALA A 195 22.62 -6.66 1.85
CA ALA A 195 22.26 -6.83 0.44
C ALA A 195 20.76 -7.10 0.25
N LYS A 196 20.15 -7.90 1.14
CA LYS A 196 18.71 -8.19 1.11
C LYS A 196 17.86 -7.00 1.53
N ALA A 197 18.33 -6.18 2.47
CA ALA A 197 17.65 -4.97 2.93
C ALA A 197 17.58 -3.93 1.81
N ILE A 198 18.70 -3.69 1.13
CA ILE A 198 18.80 -2.78 -0.02
C ILE A 198 17.90 -3.26 -1.16
N ARG A 199 18.02 -4.53 -1.57
CA ARG A 199 17.20 -5.10 -2.67
C ARG A 199 15.69 -5.01 -2.41
N LYS A 200 15.27 -5.07 -1.14
CA LYS A 200 13.85 -5.02 -0.74
C LYS A 200 13.36 -3.62 -0.33
N GLY A 201 14.22 -2.59 -0.39
CA GLY A 201 13.87 -1.24 0.06
C GLY A 201 13.47 -1.18 1.54
N LEU A 202 14.03 -2.05 2.38
CA LEU A 202 13.70 -2.08 3.82
C LEU A 202 14.36 -0.93 4.59
N VAL A 203 15.42 -0.36 4.04
CA VAL A 203 16.16 0.78 4.57
C VAL A 203 16.40 1.76 3.43
N VAL A 204 16.31 3.05 3.73
CA VAL A 204 16.74 4.12 2.83
C VAL A 204 18.21 4.38 3.17
N SER A 205 19.11 4.20 2.21
CA SER A 205 20.52 4.57 2.38
C SER A 205 20.57 6.05 2.76
N ARG A 206 21.26 6.38 3.86
CA ARG A 206 21.28 7.75 4.38
C ARG A 206 22.46 8.57 3.86
N GLN A 207 23.25 8.04 2.94
CA GLN A 207 24.35 8.80 2.35
C GLN A 207 23.82 9.97 1.51
N PRO A 208 24.11 11.24 1.91
CA PRO A 208 24.24 12.30 0.93
C PRO A 208 25.53 12.00 0.14
N ASP A 209 25.44 12.01 -1.19
CA ASP A 209 26.59 12.05 -2.09
C ASP A 209 27.57 10.85 -2.04
N SER A 210 27.09 9.68 -2.48
CA SER A 210 28.01 8.68 -3.03
C SER A 210 28.33 9.01 -4.48
N ILE A 211 29.52 9.59 -4.70
CA ILE A 211 30.12 9.95 -6.01
C ILE A 211 30.47 8.71 -6.88
N LEU A 212 30.10 7.49 -6.48
CA LEU A 212 30.48 6.28 -7.19
C LEU A 212 29.25 5.48 -7.63
N GLY A 213 28.94 5.53 -8.93
CA GLY A 213 28.02 4.55 -9.53
C GLY A 213 27.39 4.86 -10.89
N HIS A 214 28.12 5.43 -11.86
CA HIS A 214 27.88 5.09 -13.27
C HIS A 214 28.81 3.93 -13.61
N PHE A 215 28.29 2.70 -13.60
CA PHE A 215 28.76 1.57 -14.41
C PHE A 215 27.57 0.63 -14.64
#